data_AF-A0A0F9RPD4-F1
#
_entry.id   AF-A0A0F9RPD4-F1
#
_cell.length_a   1.000
_cell.length_b   1.000
_cell.length_c   1.000
_cell.angle_alpha   90.00
_cell.angle_beta   90.00
_cell.angle_gamma   90.00
#
_symmetry.space_group_name_H-M   'P 1'
#
loop_
_entity.id
_entity.type
_entity.pdbx_description
1 polymer ?
#
loop_
_entity_poly.entity_id
_entity_poly.type
_entity_poly.pdbx_seq_one_letter_code
_entity_poly.pdbx_strand_id
1 'polypeptide(L)'
;MGDYAATISTPLKKAERITRSLGIYSGKYNLTNYNTTLIKQTSITKYFATGGVAGFTQGIIAVVVDGISDNGHNLQWDYTTGAFKAYKPTQITLSGSATGGNVTVLLTEGQFAAASTAGTMVAAGIEAATDVDCGEVSFVAIGFMRG
;
A
#
# COMPACT_ATOMS: atom_id res chain seq x y z
N MET A 1 -15.08 17.10 2.00
CA MET A 1 -14.10 16.00 2.01
C MET A 1 -13.12 16.27 3.13
N GLY A 2 -12.84 15.27 3.98
CA GLY A 2 -12.08 15.47 5.22
C GLY A 2 -10.58 15.60 4.99
N ASP A 3 -9.88 16.08 6.03
CA ASP A 3 -8.41 16.04 6.08
C ASP A 3 -7.91 14.60 6.12
N TYR A 4 -6.65 14.40 5.73
CA TYR A 4 -5.99 13.11 5.81
C TYR A 4 -6.07 12.56 7.24
N ALA A 5 -6.70 11.40 7.41
CA ALA A 5 -6.90 10.79 8.72
C ALA A 5 -6.63 9.29 8.64
N ALA A 6 -5.78 8.82 9.54
CA ALA A 6 -5.44 7.41 9.65
C ALA A 6 -5.09 7.03 11.08
N THR A 7 -5.22 5.74 11.38
CA THR A 7 -4.88 5.16 12.67
C THR A 7 -3.94 3.97 12.50
N ILE A 8 -3.17 3.69 13.54
CA ILE A 8 -2.25 2.56 13.58
C ILE A 8 -2.58 1.69 14.79
N SER A 9 -2.80 0.41 14.51
CA SER A 9 -2.97 -0.63 15.52
C SER A 9 -1.76 -1.54 15.49
N THR A 10 -1.00 -1.60 16.59
CA THR A 10 0.18 -2.46 16.69
C THR A 10 0.21 -3.18 18.04
N PRO A 11 0.65 -4.46 18.08
CA PRO A 11 0.96 -5.11 19.36
C PRO A 11 2.28 -4.62 19.97
N LEU A 12 3.10 -3.87 19.21
CA LEU A 12 4.42 -3.41 19.62
C LEU A 12 4.32 -2.09 20.39
N LYS A 13 5.00 -1.98 21.52
CA LYS A 13 5.12 -0.70 22.25
C LYS A 13 6.05 0.30 21.55
N LYS A 14 7.00 -0.20 20.74
CA LYS A 14 8.01 0.56 20.00
C LYS A 14 8.52 -0.26 18.81
N ALA A 15 9.29 0.37 17.92
CA ALA A 15 10.04 -0.38 16.93
C ALA A 15 11.07 -1.31 17.63
N GLU A 16 11.13 -2.56 17.17
CA GLU A 16 12.05 -3.56 17.69
C GLU A 16 13.40 -3.47 16.98
N ARG A 17 14.48 -3.62 17.74
CA ARG A 17 15.84 -3.51 17.21
C ARG A 17 16.30 -4.88 16.71
N ILE A 18 16.68 -4.97 15.43
CA ILE A 18 17.22 -6.20 14.83
C ILE A 18 18.75 -6.23 14.93
N THR A 19 19.41 -5.07 14.85
CA THR A 19 20.87 -4.93 15.00
C THR A 19 21.22 -3.59 15.62
N ARG A 20 22.52 -3.27 15.77
CA ARG A 20 22.98 -2.01 16.40
C ARG A 20 22.37 -0.76 15.79
N SER A 21 22.06 -0.76 14.49
CA SER A 21 21.54 0.43 13.79
C SER A 21 20.21 0.21 13.09
N LEU A 22 19.71 -1.03 12.95
CA LEU A 22 18.48 -1.36 12.21
C LEU A 22 17.38 -1.81 13.15
N GLY A 23 16.14 -1.45 12.82
CA GLY A 23 14.95 -1.93 13.51
C GLY A 23 13.76 -2.07 12.58
N ILE A 24 12.69 -2.62 13.17
CA ILE A 24 11.46 -3.01 12.50
C ILE A 24 10.26 -2.53 13.31
N TYR A 25 9.23 -2.05 12.62
CA TYR A 25 7.95 -1.70 13.22
C TYR A 25 6.85 -2.25 12.34
N SER A 26 5.95 -3.04 12.91
CA SER A 26 4.84 -3.64 12.19
C SER A 26 3.52 -3.34 12.88
N GLY A 27 2.45 -3.40 12.11
CA GLY A 27 1.10 -3.19 12.59
C GLY A 27 0.10 -3.17 11.45
N LYS A 28 -1.09 -2.68 11.77
CA LYS A 28 -2.15 -2.38 10.83
C LYS A 28 -2.31 -0.89 10.68
N TYR A 29 -2.54 -0.45 9.46
CA TYR A 29 -2.75 0.93 9.08
C TYR A 29 -4.14 1.07 8.50
N ASN A 30 -5.01 1.83 9.16
CA ASN A 30 -6.37 2.10 8.69
C ASN A 30 -6.47 3.57 8.24
N LEU A 31 -6.72 3.78 6.94
CA LEU A 31 -6.82 5.09 6.30
C LEU A 31 -8.28 5.46 6.11
N THR A 32 -8.83 6.22 7.06
CA THR A 32 -10.26 6.56 7.07
C THR A 32 -10.59 7.76 6.18
N ASN A 33 -9.67 8.69 5.98
CA ASN A 33 -9.82 9.78 5.01
C ASN A 33 -8.50 10.01 4.29
N TYR A 34 -8.53 10.00 2.97
CA TYR A 34 -7.37 10.26 2.13
C TYR A 34 -7.48 11.63 1.43
N ASN A 35 -6.35 12.33 1.39
CA ASN A 35 -6.15 13.57 0.64
C ASN A 35 -4.73 13.57 0.06
N THR A 36 -4.54 14.10 -1.15
CA THR A 36 -3.21 14.24 -1.77
C THR A 36 -2.27 15.15 -0.99
N THR A 37 -2.81 16.03 -0.14
CA THR A 37 -2.04 16.71 0.91
C THR A 37 -1.76 15.72 2.05
N LEU A 38 -0.67 14.98 1.91
CA LEU A 38 -0.30 13.91 2.83
C LEU A 38 0.09 14.44 4.21
N ILE A 39 -0.32 13.71 5.26
CA ILE A 39 0.10 13.97 6.64
C ILE A 39 1.07 12.87 7.08
N LYS A 40 2.27 13.29 7.49
CA LYS A 40 3.34 12.41 7.98
C LYS A 40 2.84 11.52 9.12
N GLN A 41 3.07 10.22 8.99
CA GLN A 41 2.73 9.22 10.01
C GLN A 41 3.78 9.21 11.11
N THR A 42 3.62 10.13 12.06
CA THR A 42 4.53 10.27 13.22
C THR A 42 4.54 9.02 14.09
N SER A 43 3.43 8.28 14.15
CA SER A 43 3.35 6.99 14.84
C SER A 43 4.32 5.93 14.32
N ILE A 44 4.75 6.01 13.05
CA ILE A 44 5.80 5.14 12.47
C ILE A 44 7.15 5.87 12.47
N THR A 45 7.19 7.03 11.83
CA THR A 45 8.44 7.75 11.50
C THR A 45 9.20 8.23 12.73
N LYS A 46 8.58 8.36 13.90
CA LYS A 46 9.28 8.76 15.13
C LYS A 46 10.37 7.77 15.55
N TYR A 47 10.21 6.49 15.21
CA TYR A 47 11.13 5.43 15.63
C TYR A 47 12.41 5.37 14.80
N PHE A 48 12.41 5.96 13.60
CA PHE A 48 13.51 5.88 12.66
C PHE A 48 14.31 7.19 12.59
N ALA A 49 15.63 7.05 12.46
CA ALA A 49 16.58 8.14 12.39
C ALA A 49 16.71 8.62 10.96
N THR A 50 16.33 9.87 10.70
CA THR A 50 16.57 10.53 9.42
C THR A 50 18.07 10.67 9.18
N GLY A 51 18.57 10.17 8.05
CA GLY A 51 19.94 10.38 7.61
C GLY A 51 20.06 11.57 6.65
N GLY A 52 21.29 12.01 6.39
CA GLY A 52 21.59 13.01 5.36
C GLY A 52 21.72 12.45 3.94
N VAL A 53 21.45 11.16 3.74
CA VAL A 53 21.56 10.49 2.43
C VAL A 53 20.28 10.72 1.63
N ALA A 54 20.43 11.25 0.41
CA ALA A 54 19.33 11.44 -0.52
C ALA A 54 18.56 10.11 -0.74
N GLY A 55 17.23 10.16 -0.64
CA GLY A 55 16.36 8.98 -0.73
C GLY A 55 16.00 8.32 0.61
N PHE A 56 16.63 8.71 1.73
CA PHE A 56 16.33 8.19 3.08
C PHE A 56 15.73 9.25 4.02
N THR A 57 14.76 10.01 3.52
CA THR A 57 14.16 11.18 4.19
C THR A 57 13.45 10.89 5.51
N GLN A 58 13.05 9.65 5.77
CA GLN A 58 12.39 9.25 7.03
C GLN A 58 13.21 8.24 7.84
N GLY A 59 14.44 7.92 7.43
CA GLY A 59 15.23 6.85 8.05
C GLY A 59 14.71 5.44 7.79
N ILE A 60 13.64 5.31 6.99
CA ILE A 60 13.01 4.06 6.62
C ILE A 60 13.61 3.61 5.29
N ILE A 61 14.08 2.36 5.27
CA ILE A 61 14.69 1.71 4.11
C ILE A 61 13.61 1.05 3.26
N ALA A 62 12.64 0.40 3.91
CA ALA A 62 11.56 -0.30 3.24
C ALA A 62 10.28 -0.26 4.07
N VAL A 63 9.14 -0.11 3.39
CA VAL A 63 7.82 -0.42 3.94
C VAL A 63 7.18 -1.46 3.04
N VAL A 64 6.90 -2.63 3.61
CA VAL A 64 6.16 -3.70 2.96
C VAL A 64 4.72 -3.61 3.41
N VAL A 65 3.79 -3.59 2.46
CA VAL A 65 2.34 -3.57 2.71
C VAL A 65 1.77 -4.90 2.27
N ASP A 66 0.88 -5.45 3.07
CA ASP A 66 0.17 -6.69 2.77
C ASP A 66 -1.02 -6.41 1.84
N GLY A 67 -0.74 -6.45 0.53
CA GLY A 67 -1.76 -6.49 -0.51
C GLY A 67 -2.66 -5.25 -0.62
N ILE A 68 -3.92 -5.51 -1.00
CA ILE A 68 -4.98 -4.51 -1.19
C ILE A 68 -5.76 -4.38 0.12
N SER A 69 -6.17 -3.16 0.46
CA SER A 69 -7.00 -2.92 1.64
C SER A 69 -8.36 -3.63 1.55
N ASP A 70 -9.01 -3.80 2.69
CA ASP A 70 -10.38 -4.33 2.77
C ASP A 70 -11.41 -3.52 1.96
N ASN A 71 -11.13 -2.25 1.66
CA ASN A 71 -11.95 -1.39 0.80
C ASN A 71 -11.45 -1.26 -0.65
N GLY A 72 -10.47 -2.07 -1.07
CA GLY A 72 -10.08 -2.17 -2.47
C GLY A 72 -9.02 -1.17 -2.93
N HIS A 73 -8.36 -0.47 -2.01
CA HIS A 73 -7.26 0.46 -2.33
C HIS A 73 -5.91 -0.23 -2.18
N ASN A 74 -5.00 0.06 -3.10
CA ASN A 74 -3.59 -0.28 -2.92
C ASN A 74 -2.92 0.86 -2.13
N LEU A 75 -2.39 0.56 -0.95
CA LEU A 75 -1.70 1.55 -0.12
C LEU A 75 -0.19 1.45 -0.34
N GLN A 76 0.44 2.56 -0.72
CA GLN A 76 1.87 2.64 -0.98
C GLN A 76 2.52 3.67 -0.07
N TRP A 77 3.64 3.32 0.55
CA TRP A 77 4.41 4.26 1.35
C TRP A 77 5.14 5.29 0.48
N ASP A 78 4.92 6.57 0.76
CA ASP A 78 5.72 7.66 0.23
C ASP A 78 6.87 7.99 1.19
N TYR A 79 8.10 7.71 0.74
CA TYR A 79 9.30 7.94 1.52
C TYR A 79 9.60 9.43 1.72
N THR A 80 9.08 10.31 0.87
CA THR A 80 9.33 11.75 0.98
C THR A 80 8.57 12.33 2.17
N THR A 81 7.25 12.18 2.17
CA THR A 81 6.37 12.70 3.23
C THR A 81 6.32 11.82 4.47
N GLY A 82 6.61 10.52 4.33
CA GLY A 82 6.48 9.55 5.41
C GLY A 82 5.02 9.22 5.72
N ALA A 83 4.21 9.03 4.67
CA ALA A 83 2.78 8.73 4.75
C ALA A 83 2.38 7.70 3.69
N PHE A 84 1.17 7.14 3.79
CA PHE A 84 0.63 6.24 2.77
C PHE A 84 -0.16 7.03 1.73
N LYS A 85 0.10 6.73 0.45
CA LYS A 85 -0.74 7.09 -0.69
C LYS A 85 -1.76 5.99 -0.94
N ALA A 86 -2.98 6.37 -1.30
CA ALA A 86 -4.03 5.43 -1.69
C ALA A 86 -4.23 5.45 -3.20
N TYR A 87 -4.18 4.28 -3.82
CA TYR A 87 -4.45 4.08 -5.23
C TYR A 87 -5.72 3.26 -5.39
N LYS A 88 -6.65 3.76 -6.21
CA LYS A 88 -7.87 3.04 -6.55
C LYS A 88 -7.76 2.45 -7.95
N PRO A 89 -8.34 1.27 -8.20
CA PRO A 89 -8.43 0.72 -9.54
C PRO A 89 -9.26 1.65 -10.43
N THR A 90 -8.79 1.94 -11.63
CA THR A 90 -9.51 2.79 -12.61
C THR A 90 -10.08 1.99 -13.76
N GLN A 91 -9.42 0.89 -14.13
CA GLN A 91 -9.80 0.07 -15.25
C GLN A 91 -9.33 -1.36 -15.00
N ILE A 92 -10.19 -2.31 -15.37
CA ILE A 92 -9.83 -3.71 -15.57
C ILE A 92 -9.95 -3.96 -17.06
N THR A 93 -8.83 -4.29 -17.70
CA THR A 93 -8.83 -4.64 -19.12
C THR A 93 -8.85 -6.15 -19.25
N LEU A 94 -9.88 -6.65 -19.91
CA LEU A 94 -10.05 -8.06 -20.29
C LEU A 94 -9.69 -8.18 -21.77
N SER A 95 -8.60 -8.87 -22.08
CA SER A 95 -8.22 -9.16 -23.45
C SER A 95 -8.48 -10.63 -23.76
N GLY A 96 -9.03 -10.90 -24.94
CA GLY A 96 -9.31 -12.26 -25.38
C GLY A 96 -10.23 -12.29 -26.59
N SER A 97 -10.12 -13.35 -27.38
CA SER A 97 -11.01 -13.60 -28.51
C SER A 97 -11.50 -15.04 -28.41
N ALA A 98 -12.78 -15.27 -28.69
CA ALA A 98 -13.32 -16.59 -28.94
C ALA A 98 -14.03 -16.56 -30.30
N THR A 99 -13.53 -17.33 -31.27
CA THR A 99 -14.23 -17.54 -32.54
C THR A 99 -15.11 -18.77 -32.37
N GLY A 100 -16.43 -18.59 -32.46
CA GLY A 100 -17.39 -19.71 -32.37
C GLY A 100 -17.56 -20.34 -30.99
N GLY A 101 -17.16 -19.65 -29.91
CA GLY A 101 -17.29 -20.14 -28.53
C GLY A 101 -17.45 -19.02 -27.50
N ASN A 102 -17.69 -19.40 -26.25
CA ASN A 102 -17.83 -18.46 -25.14
C ASN A 102 -16.46 -18.05 -24.59
N VAL A 103 -16.35 -16.80 -24.16
CA VAL A 103 -15.29 -16.34 -23.26
C VAL A 103 -15.78 -16.54 -21.83
N THR A 104 -15.03 -17.28 -21.01
CA THR A 104 -15.42 -17.55 -19.61
C THR A 104 -14.45 -16.87 -18.64
N VAL A 105 -14.99 -16.05 -17.74
CA VAL A 105 -14.24 -15.47 -16.63
C VAL A 105 -14.44 -16.36 -15.41
N LEU A 106 -13.41 -17.10 -15.00
CA LEU A 106 -13.45 -17.91 -13.78
C LEU A 106 -12.95 -17.06 -12.61
N LEU A 107 -13.89 -16.44 -11.89
CA LEU A 107 -13.60 -15.55 -10.76
C LEU A 107 -12.88 -16.25 -9.60
N THR A 108 -13.08 -17.56 -9.43
CA THR A 108 -12.50 -18.35 -8.34
C THR A 108 -11.00 -18.56 -8.48
N GLU A 109 -10.46 -18.55 -9.71
CA GLU A 109 -9.04 -18.80 -9.99
C GLU A 109 -8.28 -17.54 -10.43
N GLY A 110 -8.98 -16.42 -10.60
CA GLY A 110 -8.38 -15.20 -11.17
C GLY A 110 -7.88 -15.43 -12.60
N GLN A 111 -8.53 -16.31 -13.35
CA GLN A 111 -8.12 -16.69 -14.71
C GLN A 111 -9.17 -16.32 -15.74
N PHE A 112 -8.67 -15.90 -16.90
CA PHE A 112 -9.46 -15.71 -18.10
C PHE A 112 -9.26 -16.93 -19.00
N ALA A 113 -10.29 -17.76 -19.17
CA ALA A 113 -10.24 -18.93 -20.03
C ALA A 113 -10.96 -18.61 -21.35
N ALA A 114 -10.21 -18.62 -22.45
CA ALA A 114 -10.76 -18.46 -23.79
C ALA A 114 -10.39 -19.67 -24.65
N ALA A 115 -11.33 -20.11 -25.48
CA ALA A 115 -11.23 -21.35 -26.27
C ALA A 115 -10.11 -21.32 -27.35
N SER A 116 -9.64 -20.13 -27.76
CA SER A 116 -8.62 -20.00 -28.81
C SER A 116 -7.34 -19.27 -28.37
N THR A 117 -7.43 -18.23 -27.53
CA THR A 117 -6.23 -17.54 -27.00
C THR A 117 -6.50 -17.00 -25.60
N ALA A 118 -5.84 -17.56 -24.59
CA ALA A 118 -5.85 -17.03 -23.24
C ALA A 118 -5.25 -15.61 -23.26
N GLY A 119 -6.02 -14.61 -22.84
CA GLY A 119 -5.51 -13.26 -22.67
C GLY A 119 -5.15 -12.96 -21.22
N THR A 120 -4.84 -11.70 -20.96
CA THR A 120 -4.42 -11.23 -19.64
C THR A 120 -5.50 -10.38 -18.99
N MET A 121 -5.59 -10.48 -17.66
CA MET A 121 -6.28 -9.49 -16.84
C MET A 121 -5.24 -8.53 -16.29
N VAL A 122 -5.40 -7.25 -16.60
CA VAL A 122 -4.55 -6.18 -16.07
C VAL A 122 -5.42 -5.16 -15.37
N ALA A 123 -5.11 -4.90 -14.10
CA ALA A 123 -5.70 -3.81 -13.35
C ALA A 123 -4.74 -2.62 -13.35
N ALA A 124 -5.24 -1.45 -13.74
CA ALA A 124 -4.52 -0.19 -13.61
C ALA A 124 -5.08 0.59 -12.42
N GLY A 125 -4.21 1.27 -11.67
CA GLY A 125 -4.58 2.14 -10.56
C GLY A 125 -4.14 3.58 -10.78
N ILE A 126 -4.89 4.53 -10.22
CA ILE A 126 -4.50 5.94 -10.10
C ILE A 126 -4.51 6.34 -8.63
N GLU A 127 -3.60 7.24 -8.24
CA GLU A 127 -3.68 7.87 -6.92
C GLU A 127 -5.07 8.51 -6.79
N ALA A 128 -5.79 8.19 -5.71
CA ALA A 128 -7.06 8.85 -5.45
C ALA A 128 -6.79 10.36 -5.37
N ALA A 129 -7.64 11.22 -5.91
CA ALA A 129 -7.49 12.66 -5.64
C ALA A 129 -7.70 12.93 -4.15
N THR A 130 -8.67 12.21 -3.60
CA THR A 130 -9.23 12.35 -2.27
C THR A 130 -10.22 11.18 -2.11
N ASP A 131 -10.35 10.56 -0.94
CA ASP A 131 -11.32 9.47 -0.72
C ASP A 131 -11.74 9.35 0.76
N VAL A 132 -12.87 8.69 1.02
CA VAL A 132 -13.32 8.33 2.37
C VAL A 132 -13.27 6.82 2.48
N ASP A 133 -12.74 6.33 3.59
CA ASP A 133 -12.63 4.93 3.92
C ASP A 133 -11.79 4.12 2.92
N CYS A 134 -10.50 4.46 2.81
CA CYS A 134 -9.53 3.71 1.99
C CYS A 134 -9.16 2.34 2.59
N GLY A 135 -9.66 2.04 3.78
CA GLY A 135 -9.53 0.74 4.41
C GLY A 135 -8.24 0.51 5.18
N GLU A 136 -8.09 -0.74 5.63
CA GLU A 136 -7.01 -1.24 6.47
C GLU A 136 -6.06 -2.16 5.71
N VAL A 137 -4.75 -2.00 5.94
CA VAL A 137 -3.69 -2.91 5.47
C VAL A 137 -2.75 -3.27 6.62
N SER A 138 -2.15 -4.46 6.57
CA SER A 138 -1.00 -4.78 7.42
C SER A 138 0.27 -4.22 6.79
N PHE A 139 1.24 -3.81 7.61
CA PHE A 139 2.53 -3.33 7.13
C PHE A 139 3.70 -3.72 8.02
N VAL A 140 4.89 -3.68 7.42
CA VAL A 140 6.18 -3.79 8.09
C VAL A 140 7.10 -2.67 7.59
N ALA A 141 7.51 -1.79 8.48
CA ALA A 141 8.51 -0.75 8.22
C ALA A 141 9.87 -1.18 8.78
N ILE A 142 10.92 -1.08 7.96
CA ILE A 142 12.30 -1.40 8.31
C ILE A 142 13.14 -0.15 8.11
N GLY A 143 13.97 0.21 9.08
CA GLY A 143 14.74 1.44 9.01
C GLY A 143 15.85 1.56 10.04
N PHE A 144 16.64 2.61 9.91
CA PHE A 144 17.68 2.96 10.86
C PHE A 144 17.05 3.47 12.15
N MET A 145 17.40 2.89 13.28
CA MET A 145 16.83 3.26 14.57
C MET A 145 17.48 4.54 15.10
N ARG A 146 16.70 5.39 15.77
CA ARG A 146 17.28 6.38 16.68
C ARG A 146 18.00 5.64 17.82
N GLY A 147 19.23 6.06 18.09
CA GLY A 147 20.04 5.57 19.21
C GLY A 147 19.36 5.86 20.54
#